data_AF-A0A965DMJ3-F1
#
_entry.id   AF-A0A965DMJ3-F1
#
_cell.length_a   1.000
_cell.length_b   1.000
_cell.length_c   1.000
_cell.angle_alpha   90.00
_cell.angle_beta   90.00
_cell.angle_gamma   90.00
#
_symmetry.space_group_name_H-M   'P 1'
#
loop_
_entity.id
_entity.type
_entity.pdbx_description
1 polymer ?
#
loop_
_entity_poly.entity_id
_entity_poly.type
_entity_poly.pdbx_seq_one_letter_code
_entity_poly.pdbx_strand_id
1 'polypeptide(L)'
;MISCFAQGNLQLNQVKLVTTVETVPVGKVWKVESALTGEERYPTSGTTLASNSRFILVNGTSICVHEEHVATTGVGFNGCCGGGFWMSNVGMAVNSTTPVLVQVTAQPTKLPLWLPAGTTLAAGTKVSAISVLEFNIIP
;
A
#
# COMPACT_ATOMS: atom_id res chain seq x y z
N MET A 1 28.88 7.46 -20.77
CA MET A 1 28.66 6.09 -21.28
C MET A 1 27.55 5.49 -20.43
N ILE A 2 26.31 5.43 -20.94
CA ILE A 2 25.21 4.77 -20.23
C ILE A 2 25.35 3.28 -20.55
N SER A 3 25.85 2.51 -19.60
CA SER A 3 25.89 1.05 -19.69
C SER A 3 24.47 0.53 -19.55
N CYS A 4 23.83 0.17 -20.66
CA CYS A 4 22.66 -0.69 -20.62
C CYS A 4 23.15 -2.12 -20.35
N PHE A 5 23.25 -2.50 -19.07
CA PHE A 5 23.33 -3.92 -18.73
C PHE A 5 21.97 -4.52 -19.08
N ALA A 6 21.93 -5.45 -20.03
CA ALA A 6 20.84 -6.41 -20.09
C ALA A 6 20.75 -7.03 -18.68
N GLN A 7 19.63 -6.83 -18.00
CA GLN A 7 19.41 -7.42 -16.69
C GLN A 7 19.39 -8.93 -16.92
N GLY A 8 20.47 -9.60 -16.49
CA GLY A 8 20.63 -11.02 -16.72
C GLY A 8 19.52 -11.86 -16.09
N ASN A 9 19.56 -13.17 -16.30
CA ASN A 9 18.45 -14.05 -15.93
C ASN A 9 18.16 -14.01 -14.42
N LEU A 10 16.87 -13.99 -14.06
CA LEU A 10 16.42 -14.12 -12.68
C LEU A 10 16.24 -15.60 -12.34
N GLN A 11 17.01 -16.09 -11.37
CA GLN A 11 16.82 -17.42 -10.80
C GLN A 11 16.17 -17.28 -9.42
N LEU A 12 15.03 -17.95 -9.22
CA LEU A 12 14.37 -17.98 -7.91
C LEU A 12 15.35 -18.52 -6.86
N ASN A 13 15.64 -17.71 -5.85
CA ASN A 13 16.49 -18.11 -4.74
C ASN A 13 15.65 -18.73 -3.62
N GLN A 14 14.62 -18.01 -3.16
CA GLN A 14 13.74 -18.48 -2.08
C GLN A 14 12.42 -17.70 -2.02
N VAL A 15 11.44 -18.31 -1.35
CA VAL A 15 10.23 -17.63 -0.87
C VAL A 15 10.47 -17.21 0.58
N LYS A 16 10.14 -15.98 0.92
CA LYS A 16 10.40 -15.40 2.24
C LYS A 16 9.18 -14.64 2.78
N LEU A 17 9.01 -14.68 4.10
CA LEU A 17 8.12 -13.80 4.85
C LEU A 17 8.92 -12.77 5.63
N VAL A 18 8.69 -11.49 5.34
CA VAL A 18 9.33 -10.36 6.01
C VAL A 18 8.41 -9.88 7.13
N THR A 19 8.83 -10.06 8.38
CA THR A 19 8.07 -9.65 9.60
C THR A 19 8.76 -8.51 10.36
N THR A 20 10.06 -8.28 10.11
CA THR A 20 10.86 -7.17 10.64
C THR A 20 11.49 -6.40 9.48
N VAL A 21 12.18 -5.29 9.77
CA VAL A 21 12.86 -4.52 8.72
C VAL A 21 14.00 -5.34 8.13
N GLU A 22 13.99 -5.49 6.81
CA GLU A 22 15.05 -6.18 6.08
C GLU A 22 15.47 -5.39 4.85
N THR A 23 16.66 -5.70 4.32
CA THR A 23 17.23 -5.05 3.13
C THR A 23 17.43 -6.06 2.01
N VAL A 24 17.05 -5.72 0.79
CA VAL A 24 17.35 -6.53 -0.40
C VAL A 24 18.87 -6.68 -0.54
N PRO A 25 19.45 -7.88 -0.45
CA PRO A 25 20.90 -8.07 -0.53
C PRO A 25 21.48 -7.66 -1.88
N VAL A 26 22.78 -7.32 -1.90
CA VAL A 26 23.51 -7.07 -3.15
C VAL A 26 23.48 -8.31 -4.05
N GLY A 27 23.29 -8.10 -5.36
CA GLY A 27 23.17 -9.18 -6.35
C GLY A 27 21.80 -9.87 -6.37
N LYS A 28 20.83 -9.35 -5.61
CA LYS A 28 19.47 -9.89 -5.55
C LYS A 28 18.42 -8.85 -5.89
N VAL A 29 17.24 -9.35 -6.25
CA VAL A 29 16.03 -8.55 -6.45
C VAL A 29 14.87 -9.25 -5.76
N TRP A 30 13.97 -8.47 -5.15
CA TRP A 30 12.78 -9.00 -4.49
C TRP A 30 11.53 -8.66 -5.28
N LYS A 31 10.63 -9.63 -5.40
CA LYS A 31 9.26 -9.43 -5.86
C LYS A 31 8.32 -9.59 -4.67
N VAL A 32 7.71 -8.50 -4.25
CA VAL A 32 6.71 -8.47 -3.20
C VAL A 32 5.39 -8.95 -3.78
N GLU A 33 4.88 -10.08 -3.32
CA GLU A 33 3.65 -10.69 -3.84
C GLU A 33 2.41 -10.21 -3.08
N SER A 34 2.49 -10.18 -1.76
CA SER A 34 1.35 -9.87 -0.91
C SER A 34 1.78 -9.33 0.45
N ALA A 35 0.89 -8.55 1.08
CA ALA A 35 1.00 -8.17 2.49
C ALA A 35 -0.11 -8.89 3.26
N LEU A 36 0.29 -9.72 4.22
CA LEU A 36 -0.64 -10.49 5.04
C LEU A 36 -1.36 -9.57 6.02
N THR A 37 -2.65 -9.81 6.18
CA THR A 37 -3.51 -9.08 7.10
C THR A 37 -2.98 -9.18 8.53
N GLY A 38 -2.85 -8.05 9.21
CA GLY A 38 -2.65 -7.98 10.67
C GLY A 38 -3.99 -7.86 11.42
N GLU A 39 -3.99 -7.20 12.57
CA GLU A 39 -5.22 -6.94 13.34
C GLU A 39 -6.22 -6.12 12.50
N GLU A 40 -7.42 -6.68 12.30
CA GLU A 40 -8.50 -6.11 11.49
C GLU A 40 -9.65 -5.66 12.39
N ARG A 41 -9.35 -4.80 13.36
CA ARG A 41 -10.40 -4.23 14.21
C ARG A 41 -10.88 -2.90 13.66
N TYR A 42 -12.09 -2.91 13.13
CA TYR A 42 -12.87 -1.70 12.93
C TYR A 42 -13.17 -1.09 14.32
N PRO A 43 -12.83 0.19 14.61
CA PRO A 43 -13.24 0.83 15.85
C PRO A 43 -14.76 0.78 15.95
N THR A 44 -15.25 0.07 16.96
CA THR A 44 -16.68 -0.19 17.19
C THR A 44 -17.41 0.99 17.83
N SER A 45 -16.75 2.11 18.13
CA SER A 45 -17.39 3.31 18.68
C SER A 45 -16.51 4.54 18.46
N GLY A 46 -17.02 5.52 17.70
CA GLY A 46 -16.38 6.81 17.45
C GLY A 46 -16.97 7.49 16.21
N THR A 47 -17.06 8.81 16.21
CA THR A 47 -17.58 9.65 15.11
C THR A 47 -16.69 9.67 13.86
N THR A 48 -15.65 8.83 13.82
CA THR A 48 -14.71 8.73 12.72
C THR A 48 -14.92 7.40 12.00
N LEU A 49 -15.27 7.47 10.72
CA LEU A 49 -15.36 6.29 9.86
C LEU A 49 -14.04 5.54 9.85
N ALA A 50 -14.13 4.25 10.06
CA ALA A 50 -12.98 3.38 10.06
C ALA A 50 -12.58 3.00 8.64
N SER A 51 -11.37 3.39 8.22
CA SER A 51 -10.71 2.82 7.04
C SER A 51 -9.76 1.68 7.47
N ASN A 52 -9.79 0.59 6.71
CA ASN A 52 -8.83 -0.50 6.82
C ASN A 52 -7.75 -0.36 5.76
N SER A 53 -6.97 0.71 5.91
CA SER A 53 -5.76 0.91 5.11
C SER A 53 -4.60 0.09 5.65
N ARG A 54 -3.90 -0.61 4.76
CA ARG A 54 -2.71 -1.40 5.09
C ARG A 54 -1.50 -0.82 4.39
N PHE A 55 -0.40 -0.74 5.13
CA PHE A 55 0.81 -0.10 4.65
C PHE A 55 2.01 -1.04 4.79
N ILE A 56 2.87 -1.03 3.78
CA ILE A 56 4.24 -1.54 3.88
C ILE A 56 5.20 -0.35 3.92
N LEU A 57 6.37 -0.54 4.51
CA LEU A 57 7.41 0.48 4.56
C LEU A 57 8.50 0.13 3.54
N VAL A 58 8.72 1.00 2.57
CA VAL A 58 9.80 0.88 1.59
C VAL A 58 10.77 2.03 1.79
N ASN A 59 12.03 1.75 2.16
CA ASN A 59 13.00 2.79 2.56
C ASN A 59 12.47 3.73 3.66
N GLY A 60 11.65 3.19 4.58
CA GLY A 60 10.98 3.98 5.63
C GLY A 60 9.76 4.79 5.16
N THR A 61 9.44 4.80 3.86
CA THR A 61 8.25 5.47 3.32
C THR A 61 7.04 4.53 3.39
N SER A 62 5.92 5.02 3.94
CA SER A 62 4.66 4.28 3.98
C SER A 62 4.02 4.20 2.59
N ILE A 63 3.94 2.98 2.05
CA ILE A 63 3.26 2.67 0.80
C ILE A 63 1.95 1.96 1.11
N CYS A 64 0.83 2.55 0.69
CA CYS A 64 -0.46 1.87 0.83
C CYS A 64 -0.60 0.76 -0.19
N VAL A 65 -0.93 -0.44 0.27
CA VAL A 65 -1.10 -1.65 -0.57
C VAL A 65 -2.52 -2.20 -0.53
N HIS A 66 -3.35 -1.72 0.41
CA HIS A 66 -4.75 -2.11 0.52
C HIS A 66 -5.54 -1.01 1.21
N GLU A 67 -6.76 -0.79 0.75
CA GLU A 67 -7.71 0.12 1.36
C GLU A 67 -9.11 -0.48 1.26
N GLU A 68 -9.79 -0.58 2.41
CA GLU A 68 -11.18 -0.97 2.49
C GLU A 68 -11.96 0.09 3.29
N HIS A 69 -13.16 0.40 2.79
CA HIS A 69 -14.10 1.33 3.41
C HIS A 69 -15.38 0.60 3.80
N VAL A 70 -15.87 0.85 5.01
CA VAL A 70 -17.24 0.48 5.38
C VAL A 70 -18.16 1.64 4.99
N ALA A 71 -19.03 1.41 4.01
CA ALA A 71 -19.98 2.42 3.55
C ALA A 71 -21.00 2.74 4.64
N THR A 72 -21.00 3.98 5.12
CA THR A 72 -22.13 4.57 5.86
C THR A 72 -22.62 5.77 5.09
N THR A 73 -23.92 6.06 5.15
CA THR A 73 -24.51 7.20 4.46
C THR A 73 -23.95 8.53 5.01
N GLY A 74 -23.50 9.43 4.12
CA GLY A 74 -23.41 10.87 4.41
C GLY A 74 -22.09 11.45 4.94
N VAL A 75 -20.93 10.80 4.78
CA VAL A 75 -19.65 11.33 5.27
C VAL A 75 -18.45 10.96 4.39
N GLY A 76 -17.45 11.84 4.34
CA GLY A 76 -16.26 11.65 3.54
C GLY A 76 -15.30 10.62 4.13
N PHE A 77 -14.77 9.75 3.29
CA PHE A 77 -13.78 8.74 3.67
C PHE A 77 -12.40 9.39 3.81
N ASN A 78 -11.61 9.01 4.81
CA ASN A 78 -10.21 9.38 4.89
C ASN A 78 -9.40 8.09 5.07
N GLY A 79 -8.82 7.60 3.99
CA GLY A 79 -7.87 6.50 4.05
C GLY A 79 -6.62 6.82 3.26
N CYS A 80 -5.74 5.84 3.11
CA CYS A 80 -4.36 6.02 2.68
C CYS A 80 -4.19 6.66 1.31
N CYS A 81 -5.17 6.53 0.42
CA CYS A 81 -5.10 7.14 -0.89
C CYS A 81 -5.72 8.54 -0.89
N GLY A 82 -6.28 9.05 0.21
CA GLY A 82 -7.05 10.29 0.19
C GLY A 82 -8.30 10.16 -0.69
N GLY A 83 -8.72 8.90 -0.95
CA GLY A 83 -9.96 8.52 -1.61
C GLY A 83 -11.15 8.83 -0.72
N GLY A 84 -11.31 10.10 -0.41
CA GLY A 84 -12.45 10.64 0.27
C GLY A 84 -13.50 11.01 -0.71
N PHE A 85 -14.71 10.57 -0.43
CA PHE A 85 -15.90 11.24 -0.89
C PHE A 85 -15.91 12.65 -0.27
N TRP A 86 -15.27 13.64 -0.89
CA TRP A 86 -15.38 15.01 -0.39
C TRP A 86 -16.76 15.53 -0.77
N MET A 87 -17.69 15.51 0.19
CA MET A 87 -18.79 16.46 0.17
C MET A 87 -18.15 17.82 0.48
N SER A 88 -17.67 18.52 -0.56
CA SER A 88 -17.19 19.88 -0.38
C SER A 88 -18.39 20.77 -0.05
N ASN A 89 -18.54 21.13 1.22
CA ASN A 89 -19.38 22.27 1.61
C ASN A 89 -18.76 23.60 1.13
N VAL A 90 -17.57 23.59 0.52
CA VAL A 90 -16.97 24.80 -0.06
C VAL A 90 -17.68 25.08 -1.39
N GLY A 91 -18.77 25.86 -1.31
CA GLY A 91 -19.52 26.38 -2.45
C GLY A 91 -20.98 25.92 -2.58
N MET A 92 -21.48 25.02 -1.73
CA MET A 92 -22.88 24.58 -1.78
C MET A 92 -23.71 25.32 -0.73
N ALA A 93 -24.85 25.90 -1.15
CA ALA A 93 -25.83 26.46 -0.24
C ALA A 93 -26.29 25.37 0.75
N VAL A 94 -26.44 25.74 2.03
CA VAL A 94 -26.83 24.90 3.19
C VAL A 94 -28.13 24.09 3.02
N ASN A 95 -28.77 24.11 1.84
CA ASN A 95 -30.00 23.40 1.52
C ASN A 95 -30.03 22.80 0.09
N SER A 96 -28.86 22.51 -0.50
CA SER A 96 -28.82 21.78 -1.78
C SER A 96 -29.06 20.29 -1.53
N THR A 97 -30.17 19.76 -2.06
CA THR A 97 -30.55 18.33 -1.98
C THR A 97 -29.77 17.44 -2.96
N THR A 98 -28.93 18.02 -3.81
CA THR A 98 -28.13 17.30 -4.80
C THR A 98 -26.68 17.17 -4.33
N PRO A 99 -26.25 16.00 -3.80
CA PRO A 99 -24.85 15.78 -3.49
C PRO A 99 -24.04 15.76 -4.80
N VAL A 100 -23.15 16.74 -4.98
CA VAL A 100 -22.15 16.67 -6.06
C VAL A 100 -21.08 15.69 -5.62
N LEU A 101 -21.03 14.58 -6.33
CA LEU A 101 -20.11 13.53 -6.04
C LEU A 101 -18.73 13.83 -6.69
N VAL A 102 -17.79 14.44 -5.94
CA VAL A 102 -16.38 14.54 -6.37
C VAL A 102 -15.64 13.26 -5.97
N GLN A 103 -15.57 12.32 -6.92
CA GLN A 103 -14.78 11.11 -6.76
C GLN A 103 -13.29 11.44 -6.96
N VAL A 104 -12.55 11.58 -5.87
CA VAL A 104 -11.08 11.58 -5.93
C VAL A 104 -10.65 10.12 -5.91
N THR A 105 -10.40 9.52 -7.08
CA THR A 105 -9.85 8.17 -7.14
C THR A 105 -8.36 8.23 -6.90
N ALA A 106 -7.94 7.77 -5.75
CA ALA A 106 -6.58 7.31 -5.56
C ALA A 106 -6.68 5.85 -5.17
N GLN A 107 -5.79 5.04 -5.73
CA GLN A 107 -5.85 3.59 -5.63
C GLN A 107 -4.60 3.11 -4.89
N PRO A 108 -4.73 2.09 -4.04
CA PRO A 108 -3.57 1.51 -3.38
C PRO A 108 -2.59 0.99 -4.43
N THR A 109 -1.32 0.94 -4.06
CA THR A 109 -0.27 0.32 -4.87
C THR A 109 -0.64 -1.14 -5.09
N LYS A 110 -0.79 -1.53 -6.36
CA LYS A 110 -1.07 -2.92 -6.73
C LYS A 110 0.20 -3.75 -6.62
N LEU A 111 0.11 -4.87 -5.90
CA LEU A 111 1.14 -5.89 -5.91
C LEU A 111 0.96 -6.79 -7.16
N PRO A 112 2.05 -7.33 -7.74
CA PRO A 112 3.39 -7.37 -7.18
C PRO A 112 4.22 -6.08 -7.36
N LEU A 113 5.14 -5.83 -6.43
CA LEU A 113 6.13 -4.74 -6.49
C LEU A 113 7.55 -5.32 -6.55
N TRP A 114 8.41 -4.77 -7.41
CA TRP A 114 9.81 -5.17 -7.52
C TRP A 114 10.73 -4.20 -6.78
N LEU A 115 11.60 -4.73 -5.93
CA LEU A 115 12.53 -3.95 -5.12
C LEU A 115 13.98 -4.30 -5.51
N PRO A 116 14.79 -3.31 -5.93
CA PRO A 116 16.20 -3.53 -6.24
C PRO A 116 17.04 -3.70 -4.98
N ALA A 117 18.25 -4.26 -5.16
CA ALA A 117 19.27 -4.35 -4.12
C ALA A 117 19.46 -3.02 -3.36
N GLY A 118 19.61 -3.11 -2.03
CA GLY A 118 19.76 -1.96 -1.14
C GLY A 118 18.45 -1.32 -0.67
N THR A 119 17.30 -1.73 -1.22
CA THR A 119 15.99 -1.26 -0.75
C THR A 119 15.64 -1.91 0.58
N THR A 120 15.16 -1.14 1.56
CA THR A 120 14.62 -1.71 2.81
C THR A 120 13.11 -1.95 2.68
N LEU A 121 12.64 -3.05 3.28
CA LEU A 121 11.24 -3.45 3.33
C LEU A 121 10.88 -3.82 4.76
N ALA A 122 9.75 -3.33 5.26
CA ALA A 122 9.23 -3.71 6.57
C ALA A 122 7.70 -3.74 6.59
N ALA A 123 7.14 -4.56 7.50
CA ALA A 123 5.72 -4.53 7.81
C ALA A 123 5.34 -3.18 8.42
N GLY A 124 4.31 -2.54 7.88
CA GLY A 124 3.76 -1.29 8.40
C GLY A 124 2.43 -1.50 9.12
N THR A 125 1.59 -0.47 9.14
CA THR A 125 0.30 -0.51 9.83
C THR A 125 -0.61 -1.59 9.27
N LYS A 126 -1.19 -2.41 10.17
CA LYS A 126 -2.15 -3.49 9.86
C LYS A 126 -1.60 -4.57 8.90
N VAL A 127 -0.29 -4.76 8.87
CA VAL A 127 0.40 -5.84 8.14
C VAL A 127 1.14 -6.73 9.14
N SER A 128 0.90 -8.04 9.10
CA SER A 128 1.58 -9.02 9.98
C SER A 128 2.89 -9.53 9.38
N ALA A 129 2.91 -9.74 8.08
CA ALA A 129 4.07 -10.19 7.32
C ALA A 129 3.93 -9.79 5.85
N ILE A 130 5.04 -9.79 5.11
CA ILE A 130 5.06 -9.52 3.67
C ILE A 130 5.64 -10.74 2.95
N SER A 131 4.89 -11.29 2.00
CA SER A 131 5.33 -12.40 1.15
C SER A 131 6.20 -11.88 0.01
N VAL A 132 7.41 -12.44 -0.09
CA VAL A 132 8.43 -12.02 -1.05
C VAL A 132 9.02 -13.23 -1.76
N LEU A 133 9.20 -13.12 -3.08
CA LEU A 133 10.07 -13.98 -3.85
C LEU A 133 11.41 -13.28 -4.03
N GLU A 134 12.48 -13.90 -3.54
CA GLU A 134 13.84 -13.40 -3.73
C GLU A 134 14.48 -14.10 -4.93
N PHE A 135 15.11 -13.33 -5.81
CA PHE A 135 15.80 -13.83 -6.99
C PHE A 135 17.28 -13.45 -6.95
N ASN A 136 18.12 -14.33 -7.46
CA ASN A 136 19.50 -14.04 -7.80
C ASN A 136 19.55 -13.40 -9.20
N ILE A 137 20.37 -12.37 -9.38
CA ILE A 137 20.66 -11.76 -10.68
C ILE A 137 21.87 -12.50 -11.27
N ILE A 138 21.65 -13.28 -12.33
CA ILE A 138 22.71 -14.02 -13.02
C ILE A 138 23.17 -13.21 -14.24
N PRO A 139 24.44 -12.78 -14.34
CA PRO A 139 24.96 -12.01 -15.47
C PRO A 139 24.78 -12.68 -16.84
#